data_AF-A0A086PHY7-F1
#
_entry.id   AF-A0A086PHY7-F1
#
_cell.length_a   1.000
_cell.length_b   1.000
_cell.length_c   1.000
_cell.angle_alpha   90.00
_cell.angle_beta   90.00
_cell.angle_gamma   90.00
#
_symmetry.space_group_name_H-M   'P 1'
#
loop_
_entity.id
_entity.type
_entity.pdbx_description
1 polymer ?
#
loop_
_entity_poly.entity_id
_entity_poly.type
_entity_poly.pdbx_seq_one_letter_code
_entity_poly.pdbx_strand_id
1 'polypeptide(L)'
;MHLAGDVGVQFECVCSQTHPGQTLWVVGSVPALGSWSLHAALQLETGPDTFPRWKSRDGVRVPRNQDVEFKFVIMSQNRDYVVWEQIYNRKICTDSPIIYKSRFGEWQSETTPWVLASKAGTVGLKLSPIAGDQQQQPTWMGRSPDTAASPVLRLSSHLDLLSSPSVSPSTSSLGGISPFSVGRRVPENAEGEARERSEEGPESATLASSALQRLVEGEQTARSWREKLEVVKNVLAAALKEGKSRCNPQETVTLIDSLAYCSIYLHFVSQGDIVCTEDGRHFRPNHHASLSRELCIILEQIVQEMSGRDDIMADATRILARSIAPSLPSFGAPFTASQPLTRIRDIAHRNDIPSDLKNEIKHTLQNKLHRCAGPEDLVTAENLLRRFHTNPSAYPHAFVVEFERFYDELRRFFNATDLETRLVDLRQQENPRAVELINRFLESKSRSDDPNAGLTKLLVTLSVCADLRAAFTCQLRDSCAVTFHQDIHQVQEMRLAEILLDDVAFVLLSRSEALFEQEPNSKWAEALE
;
A
#
# COMPACT_ATOMS: atom_id res chain seq x y z
N MET A 1 -35.46 4.40 46.70
CA MET A 1 -34.47 5.39 46.19
C MET A 1 -33.19 4.63 45.93
N HIS A 2 -32.97 4.15 44.70
CA HIS A 2 -31.71 3.51 44.35
C HIS A 2 -30.64 4.59 44.21
N LEU A 3 -29.58 4.48 45.00
CA LEU A 3 -28.35 5.27 44.84
C LEU A 3 -27.86 5.07 43.41
N ALA A 4 -28.03 6.08 42.56
CA ALA A 4 -27.45 6.12 41.23
C ALA A 4 -25.94 6.19 41.41
N GLY A 5 -25.26 5.05 41.31
CA GLY A 5 -23.80 5.03 41.23
C GLY A 5 -23.35 5.66 39.92
N ASP A 6 -22.12 6.17 39.88
CA ASP A 6 -21.50 6.61 38.63
C ASP A 6 -20.76 5.44 37.96
N VAL A 7 -20.67 5.47 36.64
CA VAL A 7 -19.89 4.53 35.82
C VAL A 7 -18.88 5.29 34.97
N GLY A 8 -17.73 4.68 34.69
CA GLY A 8 -16.65 5.31 33.95
C GLY A 8 -16.83 5.19 32.43
N VAL A 9 -16.73 6.30 31.71
CA VAL A 9 -16.79 6.34 30.25
C VAL A 9 -15.53 7.01 29.70
N GLN A 10 -14.78 6.31 28.86
CA GLN A 10 -13.70 6.90 28.07
C GLN A 10 -14.24 7.27 26.68
N PHE A 11 -13.99 8.50 26.24
CA PHE A 11 -14.42 8.95 24.92
C PHE A 11 -13.27 8.81 23.94
N GLU A 12 -13.53 8.20 22.78
CA GLU A 12 -12.63 8.14 21.63
C GLU A 12 -13.38 8.64 20.39
N CYS A 13 -12.83 9.66 19.74
CA CYS A 13 -13.42 10.22 18.53
C CYS A 13 -12.37 10.37 17.43
N VAL A 14 -12.67 9.90 16.23
CA VAL A 14 -11.87 10.22 15.05
C VAL A 14 -12.34 11.55 14.48
N CYS A 15 -11.45 12.54 14.40
CA CYS A 15 -11.72 13.87 13.88
C CYS A 15 -10.49 14.40 13.13
N SER A 16 -10.60 14.53 11.82
CA SER A 16 -9.58 15.12 10.93
C SER A 16 -9.82 16.60 10.62
N GLN A 17 -10.92 17.19 11.09
CA GLN A 17 -11.34 18.56 10.76
C GLN A 17 -10.62 19.64 11.61
N THR A 18 -9.75 19.26 12.54
CA THR A 18 -9.02 20.21 13.40
C THR A 18 -7.75 20.71 12.73
N HIS A 19 -7.48 22.01 12.82
CA HIS A 19 -6.22 22.64 12.41
C HIS A 19 -5.24 22.82 13.59
N PRO A 20 -3.94 23.10 13.35
CA PRO A 20 -2.99 23.44 14.42
C PRO A 20 -3.53 24.56 15.33
N GLY A 21 -3.45 24.35 16.65
CA GLY A 21 -4.02 25.26 17.66
C GLY A 21 -5.50 25.00 18.00
N GLN A 22 -6.18 24.10 17.26
CA GLN A 22 -7.52 23.61 17.57
C GLN A 22 -7.45 22.27 18.28
N THR A 23 -8.43 22.01 19.12
CA THR A 23 -8.55 20.79 19.93
C THR A 23 -10.00 20.31 19.94
N LEU A 24 -10.19 19.00 20.08
CA LEU A 24 -11.51 18.40 20.17
C LEU A 24 -11.96 18.28 21.63
N TRP A 25 -13.22 18.60 21.90
CA TRP A 25 -13.83 18.60 23.23
C TRP A 25 -15.16 17.86 23.23
N VAL A 26 -15.58 17.41 24.41
CA VAL A 26 -16.89 16.83 24.68
C VAL A 26 -17.67 17.76 25.61
N VAL A 27 -18.90 18.08 25.24
CA VAL A 27 -19.81 18.91 26.02
C VAL A 27 -21.15 18.21 26.14
N GLY A 28 -21.70 18.07 27.34
CA GLY A 28 -22.94 17.32 27.54
C GLY A 28 -23.75 17.73 28.74
N SER A 29 -24.88 17.03 28.96
CA SER A 29 -25.91 17.37 29.93
C SER A 29 -25.46 17.25 31.39
N VAL A 30 -24.52 16.35 31.67
CA VAL A 30 -24.03 16.07 33.03
C VAL A 30 -22.92 17.04 33.45
N PRO A 31 -22.75 17.33 34.76
CA PRO A 31 -21.69 18.21 35.25
C PRO A 31 -20.28 17.74 34.86
N ALA A 32 -20.06 16.43 34.77
CA ALA A 32 -18.79 15.84 34.35
C ALA A 32 -18.44 16.12 32.87
N LEU A 33 -19.42 16.50 32.06
CA LEU A 33 -19.26 16.96 30.66
C LEU A 33 -19.61 18.46 30.51
N GLY A 34 -19.64 19.20 31.62
CA GLY A 34 -19.78 20.66 31.62
C GLY A 34 -21.20 21.21 31.58
N SER A 35 -22.26 20.39 31.67
CA SER A 35 -23.66 20.84 31.66
C SER A 35 -23.98 21.82 30.51
N TRP A 36 -23.57 21.47 29.30
CA TRP A 36 -23.68 22.28 28.08
C TRP A 36 -22.90 23.60 28.05
N SER A 37 -22.00 23.82 29.03
CA SER A 37 -21.09 24.98 29.05
C SER A 37 -19.75 24.65 28.39
N LEU A 38 -19.38 25.44 27.37
CA LEU A 38 -18.05 25.37 26.73
C LEU A 38 -16.90 25.61 27.72
N HIS A 39 -17.16 26.33 28.83
CA HIS A 39 -16.13 26.62 29.81
C HIS A 39 -15.71 25.41 30.64
N ALA A 40 -16.62 24.46 30.81
CA ALA A 40 -16.44 23.22 31.57
C ALA A 40 -16.41 21.98 30.65
N ALA A 41 -16.15 22.18 29.36
CA ALA A 41 -16.01 21.12 28.37
C ALA A 41 -14.85 20.18 28.73
N LEU A 42 -15.01 18.89 28.43
CA LEU A 42 -13.95 17.90 28.58
C LEU A 42 -13.02 17.95 27.37
N GLN A 43 -11.73 18.21 27.58
CA GLN A 43 -10.74 18.18 26.50
C GLN A 43 -10.37 16.75 26.12
N LEU A 44 -10.29 16.47 24.82
CA LEU A 44 -9.69 15.25 24.30
C LEU A 44 -8.26 15.53 23.85
N GLU A 45 -7.43 14.50 23.96
CA GLU A 45 -6.01 14.54 23.62
C GLU A 45 -5.73 13.73 22.37
N THR A 46 -4.82 14.26 21.56
CA THR A 46 -4.22 13.58 20.42
C THR A 46 -2.73 13.92 20.38
N GLY A 47 -1.99 13.27 19.49
CA GLY A 47 -0.58 13.46 19.28
C GLY A 47 -0.18 12.99 17.87
N PRO A 48 1.08 13.24 17.44
CA PRO A 48 1.52 13.01 16.06
C PRO A 48 1.21 11.60 15.54
N ASP A 49 1.46 10.56 16.35
CA ASP A 49 1.23 9.15 15.97
C ASP A 49 -0.20 8.65 16.23
N THR A 50 -1.06 9.51 16.80
CA THR A 50 -2.43 9.13 17.22
C THR A 50 -3.51 9.93 16.50
N PHE A 51 -3.21 11.11 15.95
CA PHE A 51 -4.10 11.87 15.08
C PHE A 51 -4.46 11.03 13.83
N PRO A 52 -5.72 11.03 13.34
CA PRO A 52 -6.87 11.86 13.75
C PRO A 52 -7.69 11.29 14.91
N ARG A 53 -7.18 10.36 15.72
CA ARG A 53 -7.89 9.84 16.90
C ARG A 53 -7.64 10.75 18.11
N TRP A 54 -8.74 11.12 18.75
CA TRP A 54 -8.79 11.93 19.96
C TRP A 54 -9.36 11.09 21.09
N LYS A 55 -8.76 11.14 22.28
CA LYS A 55 -9.23 10.36 23.44
C LYS A 55 -9.24 11.16 24.72
N SER A 56 -10.16 10.86 25.64
CA SER A 56 -10.10 11.44 26.98
C SER A 56 -8.94 10.80 27.75
N ARG A 57 -8.14 11.63 28.43
CA ARG A 57 -6.97 11.19 29.21
C ARG A 57 -7.37 10.14 30.26
N ASP A 58 -8.39 10.46 31.02
CA ASP A 58 -9.01 9.60 32.02
C ASP A 58 -10.47 9.32 31.60
N GLY A 59 -11.07 8.28 32.16
CA GLY A 59 -12.50 8.08 31.97
C GLY A 59 -13.33 8.95 32.90
N VAL A 60 -14.43 9.45 32.33
CA VAL A 60 -15.34 10.39 32.94
C VAL A 60 -16.45 9.64 33.66
N ARG A 61 -16.80 10.09 34.86
CA ARG A 61 -17.91 9.53 35.63
C ARG A 61 -19.24 10.07 35.11
N VAL A 62 -20.12 9.18 34.67
CA VAL A 62 -21.48 9.50 34.24
C VAL A 62 -22.50 8.72 35.06
N PRO A 63 -23.73 9.23 35.26
CA PRO A 63 -24.75 8.52 36.04
C PRO A 63 -25.13 7.18 35.40
N ARG A 64 -25.17 6.12 36.21
CA ARG A 64 -25.54 4.78 35.77
C ARG A 64 -27.01 4.69 35.37
N ASN A 65 -27.30 4.01 34.26
CA ASN A 65 -28.67 3.77 33.76
C ASN A 65 -29.50 5.05 33.58
N GLN A 66 -28.85 6.16 33.25
CA GLN A 66 -29.51 7.40 32.89
C GLN A 66 -29.01 7.85 31.53
N ASP A 67 -29.91 8.52 30.83
CA ASP A 67 -29.66 9.09 29.52
C ASP A 67 -28.76 10.33 29.64
N VAL A 68 -27.53 10.21 29.18
CA VAL A 68 -26.56 11.31 29.10
C VAL A 68 -26.45 11.77 27.67
N GLU A 69 -26.82 13.03 27.42
CA GLU A 69 -26.69 13.65 26.11
C GLU A 69 -25.39 14.44 26.02
N PHE A 70 -24.73 14.40 24.87
CA PHE A 70 -23.51 15.16 24.62
C PHE A 70 -23.28 15.44 23.15
N LYS A 71 -22.31 16.31 22.87
CA LYS A 71 -21.77 16.57 21.55
C LYS A 71 -20.27 16.77 21.57
N PHE A 72 -19.64 16.52 20.41
CA PHE A 72 -18.27 16.95 20.15
C PHE A 72 -18.20 18.38 19.62
N VAL A 73 -17.16 19.11 20.04
CA VAL A 73 -16.92 20.51 19.66
C VAL A 73 -15.44 20.71 19.35
N ILE A 74 -15.13 21.31 18.21
CA ILE A 74 -13.78 21.77 17.86
C ILE A 74 -13.62 23.19 18.40
N MET A 75 -12.59 23.44 19.19
CA MET A 75 -12.29 24.77 19.75
C MET A 75 -10.82 25.14 19.63
N SER A 76 -10.52 26.41 19.38
CA SER A 76 -9.16 26.93 19.57
C SER A 76 -8.80 26.99 21.05
N GLN A 77 -7.50 27.04 21.38
CA GLN A 77 -7.02 27.27 22.74
C GLN A 77 -7.57 28.56 23.37
N ASN A 78 -7.82 29.61 22.57
CA ASN A 78 -8.36 30.89 23.02
C ASN A 78 -9.90 30.95 22.99
N ARG A 79 -10.56 29.89 22.50
CA ARG A 79 -12.04 29.78 22.37
C ARG A 79 -12.70 30.87 21.51
N ASP A 80 -11.93 31.52 20.65
CA ASP A 80 -12.39 32.46 19.63
C ASP A 80 -12.95 31.76 18.38
N TYR A 81 -12.65 30.46 18.21
CA TYR A 81 -13.20 29.59 17.19
C TYR A 81 -13.90 28.40 17.84
N VAL A 82 -15.17 28.16 17.49
CA VAL A 82 -16.01 27.08 18.02
C VAL A 82 -16.84 26.48 16.89
N VAL A 83 -16.68 25.18 16.62
CA VAL A 83 -17.48 24.42 15.66
C VAL A 83 -18.10 23.21 16.34
N TRP A 84 -19.42 23.19 16.41
CA TRP A 84 -20.19 22.05 16.91
C TRP A 84 -20.35 20.98 15.84
N GLU A 85 -20.41 19.72 16.26
CA GLU A 85 -20.82 18.65 15.35
C GLU A 85 -22.26 18.86 14.83
N GLN A 86 -22.42 18.66 13.52
CA GLN A 86 -23.64 18.94 12.76
C GLN A 86 -24.62 17.77 12.74
N ILE A 87 -24.82 17.13 13.90
CA ILE A 87 -25.80 16.05 14.11
C ILE A 87 -26.68 16.34 15.32
N TYR A 88 -27.70 15.52 15.59
CA TYR A 88 -28.44 15.58 16.86
C TYR A 88 -27.54 15.22 18.06
N ASN A 89 -27.97 15.58 19.27
CA ASN A 89 -27.24 15.22 20.49
C ASN A 89 -27.02 13.70 20.55
N ARG A 90 -25.78 13.27 20.78
CA ARG A 90 -25.45 11.87 21.02
C ARG A 90 -25.94 11.49 22.41
N LYS A 91 -26.24 10.20 22.61
CA LYS A 91 -26.85 9.71 23.84
C LYS A 91 -26.14 8.45 24.34
N ILE A 92 -25.75 8.43 25.61
CA ILE A 92 -25.17 7.27 26.30
C ILE A 92 -26.09 6.89 27.46
N CYS A 93 -26.40 5.60 27.58
CA CYS A 93 -27.04 5.00 28.75
C CYS A 93 -26.30 3.68 29.02
N THR A 94 -25.56 3.61 30.13
CA THR A 94 -24.71 2.45 30.44
C THR A 94 -24.79 2.08 31.92
N ASP A 95 -24.66 0.78 32.20
CA ASP A 95 -24.63 0.19 33.53
C ASP A 95 -23.23 -0.27 33.95
N SER A 96 -22.24 -0.16 33.06
CA SER A 96 -20.88 -0.68 33.24
C SER A 96 -19.85 0.26 32.61
N PRO A 97 -18.57 0.18 33.01
CA PRO A 97 -17.53 1.03 32.42
C PRO A 97 -17.32 0.71 30.93
N ILE A 98 -17.32 1.73 30.08
CA ILE A 98 -17.22 1.57 28.62
C ILE A 98 -16.22 2.55 28.00
N ILE A 99 -15.69 2.18 26.84
CA ILE A 99 -15.05 3.08 25.89
C ILE A 99 -16.08 3.37 24.79
N TYR A 100 -16.48 4.63 24.66
CA TYR A 100 -17.38 5.11 23.63
C TYR A 100 -16.57 5.60 22.42
N LYS A 101 -16.72 4.95 21.27
CA LYS A 101 -15.99 5.21 20.04
C LYS A 101 -16.91 5.79 18.97
N SER A 102 -16.50 6.87 18.31
CA SER A 102 -17.27 7.49 17.23
C SER A 102 -16.41 8.27 16.23
N ARG A 103 -17.04 8.81 15.18
CA ARG A 103 -16.44 9.75 14.22
C ARG A 103 -17.15 11.11 14.30
N PHE A 104 -16.40 12.21 14.22
CA PHE A 104 -16.96 13.56 14.33
C PHE A 104 -17.93 13.84 13.19
N GLY A 105 -19.17 14.25 13.53
CA GLY A 105 -20.22 14.53 12.53
C GLY A 105 -20.93 13.31 11.94
N GLU A 106 -20.54 12.08 12.31
CA GLU A 106 -21.22 10.85 11.87
C GLU A 106 -22.08 10.24 12.99
N TRP A 107 -23.24 9.66 12.65
CA TRP A 107 -24.17 9.12 13.63
C TRP A 107 -23.70 7.79 14.26
N GLN A 108 -22.89 7.02 13.55
CA GLN A 108 -22.41 5.71 13.99
C GLN A 108 -21.54 5.83 15.25
N SER A 109 -21.75 4.92 16.21
CA SER A 109 -20.92 4.78 17.40
C SER A 109 -20.81 3.32 17.81
N GLU A 110 -19.72 2.98 18.49
CA GLU A 110 -19.43 1.67 19.04
C GLU A 110 -19.11 1.81 20.54
N THR A 111 -19.52 0.84 21.35
CA THR A 111 -19.17 0.80 22.78
C THR A 111 -18.47 -0.50 23.10
N THR A 112 -17.35 -0.42 23.81
CA THR A 112 -16.56 -1.59 24.22
C THR A 112 -16.33 -1.58 25.73
N PRO A 113 -16.23 -2.73 26.42
CA PRO A 113 -15.99 -2.75 27.86
C PRO A 113 -14.64 -2.12 28.24
N TRP A 114 -14.64 -1.23 29.24
CA TRP A 114 -13.42 -0.61 29.74
C TRP A 114 -12.81 -1.43 30.88
N VAL A 115 -11.76 -2.20 30.57
CA VAL A 115 -11.01 -3.00 31.55
C VAL A 115 -9.78 -2.22 32.01
N LEU A 116 -9.65 -1.99 33.31
CA LEU A 116 -8.46 -1.36 33.91
C LEU A 116 -7.27 -2.33 33.85
N ALA A 117 -6.32 -2.08 32.96
CA ALA A 117 -5.04 -2.77 32.96
C ALA A 117 -4.30 -2.54 34.30
N SER A 118 -3.92 -3.63 34.98
CA SER A 118 -3.14 -3.58 36.21
C SER A 118 -1.73 -3.03 35.92
N LYS A 119 -1.27 -2.11 36.77
CA LYS A 119 -0.04 -1.31 36.65
C LYS A 119 1.19 -2.14 36.24
N ALA A 120 1.66 -1.96 35.00
CA ALA A 120 3.00 -2.36 34.57
C ALA A 120 4.01 -1.23 34.84
N GLY A 121 5.16 -1.60 35.39
CA GLY A 121 6.18 -0.70 35.93
C GLY A 121 6.84 0.21 34.89
N THR A 122 7.03 1.46 35.30
CA THR A 122 7.79 2.48 34.57
C THR A 122 9.28 2.17 34.65
N VAL A 123 9.91 1.85 33.52
CA VAL A 123 11.37 1.95 33.35
C VAL A 123 11.65 3.21 32.54
N GLY A 124 12.21 4.21 33.21
CA GLY A 124 12.56 5.50 32.60
C GLY A 124 13.84 5.41 31.78
N LEU A 125 13.77 5.84 30.52
CA LEU A 125 14.92 6.22 29.72
C LEU A 125 14.83 7.71 29.42
N LYS A 126 15.82 8.43 29.95
CA LYS A 126 16.03 9.87 29.83
C LYS A 126 16.54 10.18 28.41
N LEU A 127 15.81 10.98 27.64
CA LEU A 127 16.33 11.62 26.43
C LEU A 127 16.54 13.11 26.71
N SER A 128 17.70 13.62 26.27
CA SER A 128 18.07 15.04 26.30
C SER A 128 17.97 15.61 24.88
N PRO A 129 17.86 16.94 24.70
CA PRO A 129 17.12 17.54 23.59
C PRO A 129 17.91 17.67 22.28
N ILE A 130 17.16 17.65 21.18
CA ILE A 130 17.58 17.93 19.79
C ILE A 130 17.63 19.44 19.57
N ALA A 131 18.64 19.90 18.82
CA ALA A 131 18.70 21.25 18.28
C ALA A 131 18.93 21.20 16.77
N GLY A 132 18.10 21.94 16.02
CA GLY A 132 18.49 22.65 14.81
C GLY A 132 18.07 22.06 13.46
N ASP A 133 17.08 22.70 12.84
CA ASP A 133 16.64 22.62 11.44
C ASP A 133 17.77 22.84 10.41
N GLN A 134 17.66 22.20 9.21
CA GLN A 134 17.33 22.92 7.96
C GLN A 134 17.22 22.03 6.69
N GLN A 135 16.07 22.22 6.03
CA GLN A 135 15.66 22.08 4.62
C GLN A 135 16.69 21.83 3.49
N GLN A 136 16.31 20.95 2.56
CA GLN A 136 16.75 20.94 1.14
C GLN A 136 15.53 20.87 0.19
N GLN A 137 15.64 21.55 -0.96
CA GLN A 137 14.65 21.68 -2.04
C GLN A 137 14.70 20.52 -3.07
N PRO A 138 13.59 20.18 -3.76
CA PRO A 138 13.53 19.12 -4.76
C PRO A 138 13.81 19.62 -6.18
N THR A 139 14.59 18.85 -6.95
CA THR A 139 14.73 19.00 -8.41
C THR A 139 14.06 17.85 -9.15
N TRP A 140 13.20 18.23 -10.08
CA TRP A 140 12.42 17.41 -11.00
C TRP A 140 13.29 16.63 -12.00
N MET A 141 13.24 15.29 -11.95
CA MET A 141 13.14 14.36 -13.09
C MET A 141 12.85 12.94 -12.56
N GLY A 142 11.73 12.36 -13.03
CA GLY A 142 11.47 10.91 -13.19
C GLY A 142 11.81 9.95 -12.05
N ARG A 143 10.77 9.40 -11.41
CA ARG A 143 10.71 8.09 -10.70
C ARG A 143 12.07 7.52 -10.24
N SER A 144 12.31 7.52 -8.93
CA SER A 144 13.28 6.59 -8.34
C SER A 144 12.78 5.14 -8.53
N PRO A 145 13.69 4.16 -8.67
CA PRO A 145 13.34 2.78 -9.00
C PRO A 145 12.74 2.01 -7.82
N ASP A 146 12.80 2.57 -6.61
CA ASP A 146 12.40 1.91 -5.36
C ASP A 146 10.87 1.91 -5.12
N THR A 147 10.05 2.16 -6.14
CA THR A 147 8.57 2.12 -6.00
C THR A 147 7.89 1.34 -7.12
N ALA A 148 8.63 0.48 -7.84
CA ALA A 148 8.07 -0.34 -8.92
C ALA A 148 7.16 -1.49 -8.43
N ALA A 149 6.99 -1.69 -7.12
CA ALA A 149 6.11 -2.73 -6.60
C ALA A 149 5.52 -2.37 -5.23
N SER A 150 4.57 -1.43 -5.20
CA SER A 150 3.73 -1.19 -4.01
C SER A 150 2.42 -0.47 -4.36
N PRO A 151 1.27 -1.17 -4.42
CA PRO A 151 -0.03 -0.53 -4.48
C PRO A 151 -0.56 -0.04 -3.11
N VAL A 152 0.23 -0.11 -2.03
CA VAL A 152 -0.25 0.16 -0.65
C VAL A 152 0.35 1.42 0.00
N LEU A 153 1.15 2.23 -0.71
CA LEU A 153 1.51 3.57 -0.22
C LEU A 153 0.34 4.60 -0.29
N ARG A 154 -0.91 4.16 -0.50
CA ARG A 154 -2.09 5.02 -0.61
C ARG A 154 -2.68 5.53 0.71
N LEU A 155 -1.95 5.49 1.84
CA LEU A 155 -2.43 6.09 3.10
C LEU A 155 -1.39 6.94 3.85
N SER A 156 -0.34 7.41 3.19
CA SER A 156 0.55 8.41 3.79
C SER A 156 1.04 9.45 2.78
N SER A 157 0.18 10.41 2.45
CA SER A 157 0.61 11.70 1.90
C SER A 157 0.33 12.79 2.93
N HIS A 158 1.32 13.08 3.75
CA HIS A 158 1.50 14.40 4.33
C HIS A 158 2.64 15.07 3.54
N LEU A 159 2.37 16.18 2.85
CA LEU A 159 3.25 17.35 2.91
C LEU A 159 2.60 18.61 2.30
N ASP A 160 2.48 19.62 3.15
CA ASP A 160 2.30 21.03 2.80
C ASP A 160 3.60 21.62 2.21
N LEU A 161 3.47 22.59 1.32
CA LEU A 161 4.53 23.48 0.82
C LEU A 161 4.53 24.81 1.59
N LEU A 162 5.72 25.36 1.92
CA LEU A 162 6.24 26.66 1.39
C LEU A 162 7.53 27.20 2.09
N SER A 163 8.49 27.59 1.22
CA SER A 163 9.37 28.79 1.25
C SER A 163 10.76 28.83 1.95
N SER A 164 11.77 29.39 1.23
CA SER A 164 13.17 29.72 1.59
C SER A 164 13.47 31.23 1.32
N PRO A 165 14.64 31.85 1.67
CA PRO A 165 15.86 31.79 0.82
C PRO A 165 17.30 32.04 1.43
N SER A 166 18.34 31.54 0.71
CA SER A 166 19.65 32.15 0.29
C SER A 166 21.03 31.94 1.00
N VAL A 167 22.04 31.71 0.14
CA VAL A 167 23.52 32.06 0.12
C VAL A 167 24.59 30.94 0.29
N SER A 168 25.44 30.79 -0.75
CA SER A 168 26.65 29.95 -0.94
C SER A 168 27.95 30.58 -0.36
N PRO A 169 29.22 30.11 -0.61
CA PRO A 169 29.75 28.80 -1.05
C PRO A 169 30.99 28.28 -0.22
N SER A 170 31.46 27.06 -0.54
CA SER A 170 32.89 26.66 -0.73
C SER A 170 33.39 25.41 0.05
N THR A 171 33.56 24.33 -0.72
CA THR A 171 34.67 23.35 -0.76
C THR A 171 35.00 22.38 0.39
N SER A 172 35.09 21.11 -0.04
CA SER A 172 36.07 20.06 0.29
C SER A 172 35.65 18.87 1.18
N SER A 173 35.44 17.77 0.45
CA SER A 173 36.00 16.42 0.69
C SER A 173 35.32 15.44 1.66
N LEU A 174 34.95 14.30 1.03
CA LEU A 174 35.17 12.91 1.45
C LEU A 174 34.37 12.31 2.62
N GLY A 175 33.73 11.18 2.30
CA GLY A 175 33.68 10.01 3.17
C GLY A 175 32.30 9.69 3.73
N GLY A 176 31.59 8.75 3.10
CA GLY A 176 30.39 8.16 3.67
C GLY A 176 30.68 7.25 4.86
N ILE A 177 29.64 6.95 5.65
CA ILE A 177 29.47 5.72 6.42
C ILE A 177 27.96 5.57 6.73
N SER A 178 27.48 4.35 6.48
CA SER A 178 26.18 3.79 6.87
C SER A 178 26.32 3.13 8.26
N PRO A 179 25.32 3.19 9.17
CA PRO A 179 25.12 2.20 10.22
C PRO A 179 23.92 1.31 9.82
N PHE A 180 23.95 -0.02 9.95
CA PHE A 180 24.06 -0.75 11.20
C PHE A 180 24.75 -2.11 11.01
N SER A 181 25.66 -2.42 11.92
CA SER A 181 26.23 -3.75 12.13
C SER A 181 25.50 -4.44 13.28
N VAL A 182 25.05 -5.68 13.08
CA VAL A 182 24.64 -6.56 14.19
C VAL A 182 25.67 -7.68 14.32
N GLY A 183 26.34 -7.69 15.47
CA GLY A 183 27.34 -8.67 15.85
C GLY A 183 26.74 -10.04 16.13
N ARG A 184 27.27 -11.05 15.45
CA ARG A 184 27.08 -12.48 15.66
C ARG A 184 27.84 -12.91 16.92
N ARG A 185 27.15 -13.45 17.94
CA ARG A 185 27.78 -14.28 18.98
C ARG A 185 27.34 -15.73 18.82
N VAL A 186 28.33 -16.60 18.64
CA VAL A 186 28.26 -18.05 18.73
C VAL A 186 28.45 -18.44 20.21
N PRO A 187 27.86 -19.55 20.67
CA PRO A 187 28.54 -20.38 21.66
C PRO A 187 28.77 -21.81 21.18
N GLU A 188 29.91 -22.33 21.62
CA GLU A 188 30.46 -23.67 21.37
C GLU A 188 29.76 -24.77 22.17
N ASN A 189 29.97 -26.00 21.69
CA ASN A 189 29.54 -27.28 22.23
C ASN A 189 29.93 -27.50 23.71
N ALA A 190 29.01 -28.09 24.48
CA ALA A 190 29.33 -28.95 25.61
C ALA A 190 28.27 -30.05 25.74
N GLU A 191 28.72 -31.30 25.66
CA GLU A 191 27.93 -32.52 25.87
C GLU A 191 27.65 -32.74 27.37
N GLY A 192 26.45 -33.23 27.71
CA GLY A 192 26.08 -33.63 29.06
C GLY A 192 24.64 -34.17 29.14
N GLU A 193 24.50 -35.41 29.59
CA GLU A 193 23.31 -36.26 29.56
C GLU A 193 22.15 -35.86 30.51
N ALA A 194 20.93 -36.18 30.05
CA ALA A 194 19.75 -36.69 30.77
C ALA A 194 19.20 -35.97 32.03
N ARG A 195 17.98 -35.42 31.91
CA ARG A 195 16.75 -36.00 32.52
C ARG A 195 15.51 -35.16 32.20
N GLU A 196 14.43 -35.88 31.89
CA GLU A 196 13.08 -35.39 31.65
C GLU A 196 12.57 -34.48 32.77
N ARG A 197 12.07 -33.31 32.39
CA ARG A 197 11.08 -32.57 33.17
C ARG A 197 10.08 -31.95 32.21
N SER A 198 8.85 -32.45 32.30
CA SER A 198 7.68 -31.93 31.61
C SER A 198 7.46 -30.48 32.03
N GLU A 199 7.86 -29.53 31.18
CA GLU A 199 7.44 -28.14 31.27
C GLU A 199 6.35 -27.94 30.22
N GLU A 200 5.12 -27.80 30.72
CA GLU A 200 3.95 -27.37 29.95
C GLU A 200 4.30 -26.03 29.28
N GLY A 201 4.31 -26.03 27.95
CA GLY A 201 4.60 -24.85 27.13
C GLY A 201 3.58 -23.74 27.36
N PRO A 202 3.97 -22.48 27.11
CA PRO A 202 3.09 -21.34 27.33
C PRO A 202 1.85 -21.47 26.44
N GLU A 203 0.70 -21.25 27.06
CA GLU A 203 -0.64 -21.32 26.48
C GLU A 203 -0.67 -20.69 25.08
N SER A 204 -1.06 -21.51 24.11
CA SER A 204 -1.36 -21.16 22.72
C SER A 204 -2.09 -19.81 22.64
N ALA A 205 -1.41 -18.81 22.06
CA ALA A 205 -1.99 -17.54 21.71
C ALA A 205 -3.21 -17.80 20.82
N THR A 206 -4.39 -17.51 21.35
CA THR A 206 -5.68 -17.81 20.75
C THR A 206 -5.84 -17.11 19.39
N LEU A 207 -5.88 -17.95 18.34
CA LEU A 207 -6.39 -17.73 16.98
C LEU A 207 -5.60 -16.75 16.09
N ALA A 208 -4.38 -17.17 15.69
CA ALA A 208 -3.83 -16.69 14.42
C ALA A 208 -4.80 -17.07 13.28
N SER A 209 -5.13 -16.11 12.41
CA SER A 209 -5.94 -16.37 11.21
C SER A 209 -5.39 -17.60 10.46
N SER A 210 -6.27 -18.52 10.04
CA SER A 210 -5.85 -19.76 9.37
C SER A 210 -5.08 -19.47 8.07
N ALA A 211 -5.34 -18.32 7.45
CA ALA A 211 -4.59 -17.83 6.29
C ALA A 211 -3.15 -17.45 6.65
N LEU A 212 -2.97 -16.69 7.75
CA LEU A 212 -1.64 -16.31 8.24
C LEU A 212 -0.81 -17.54 8.61
N GLN A 213 -1.41 -18.51 9.29
CA GLN A 213 -0.73 -19.75 9.65
C GLN A 213 -0.21 -20.50 8.41
N ARG A 214 -1.06 -20.69 7.40
CA ARG A 214 -0.67 -21.34 6.13
C ARG A 214 0.44 -20.57 5.42
N LEU A 215 0.42 -19.24 5.47
CA LEU A 215 1.43 -18.39 4.85
C LEU A 215 2.78 -18.50 5.57
N VAL A 216 2.79 -18.49 6.91
CA VAL A 216 4.00 -18.66 7.73
C VAL A 216 4.60 -20.05 7.55
N GLU A 217 3.77 -21.11 7.60
CA GLU A 217 4.21 -22.48 7.36
C GLU A 217 4.75 -22.68 5.94
N GLY A 218 4.09 -22.09 4.94
CA GLY A 218 4.55 -22.09 3.56
C GLY A 218 5.90 -21.38 3.40
N GLU A 219 6.04 -20.19 4.00
CA GLU A 219 7.26 -19.38 3.93
C GLU A 219 8.49 -20.08 4.52
N GLN A 220 8.33 -20.87 5.59
CA GLN A 220 9.43 -21.68 6.14
C GLN A 220 10.06 -22.62 5.10
N THR A 221 9.29 -23.01 4.09
CA THR A 221 9.73 -23.91 3.03
C THR A 221 10.07 -23.20 1.72
N ALA A 222 9.61 -21.96 1.53
CA ALA A 222 9.73 -21.22 0.28
C ALA A 222 11.01 -20.38 0.24
N ARG A 223 11.97 -20.79 -0.59
CA ARG A 223 13.25 -20.06 -0.74
C ARG A 223 13.24 -19.13 -1.94
N SER A 224 12.75 -19.62 -3.07
CA SER A 224 12.72 -18.87 -4.33
C SER A 224 11.47 -18.01 -4.46
N TRP A 225 11.55 -16.93 -5.24
CA TRP A 225 10.39 -16.07 -5.53
C TRP A 225 9.19 -16.86 -6.06
N ARG A 226 9.43 -17.84 -6.95
CA ARG A 226 8.39 -18.76 -7.43
C ARG A 226 7.74 -19.57 -6.32
N GLU A 227 8.52 -20.14 -5.39
CA GLU A 227 7.95 -20.91 -4.28
C GLU A 227 7.11 -20.00 -3.38
N LYS A 228 7.52 -18.74 -3.19
CA LYS A 228 6.72 -17.73 -2.47
C LYS A 228 5.40 -17.42 -3.19
N LEU A 229 5.41 -17.30 -4.52
CA LEU A 229 4.18 -17.18 -5.32
C LEU A 229 3.28 -18.43 -5.22
N GLU A 230 3.88 -19.62 -5.11
CA GLU A 230 3.14 -20.88 -4.97
C GLU A 230 2.45 -20.96 -3.60
N VAL A 231 3.10 -20.48 -2.53
CA VAL A 231 2.47 -20.31 -1.21
C VAL A 231 1.24 -19.42 -1.31
N VAL A 232 1.36 -18.24 -1.95
CA VAL A 232 0.23 -17.32 -2.16
C VAL A 232 -0.90 -18.01 -2.93
N LYS A 233 -0.57 -18.73 -4.01
CA LYS A 233 -1.58 -19.48 -4.78
C LYS A 233 -2.32 -20.48 -3.90
N ASN A 234 -1.60 -21.24 -3.08
CA ASN A 234 -2.19 -22.25 -2.22
C ASN A 234 -3.11 -21.66 -1.16
N VAL A 235 -2.72 -20.52 -0.56
CA VAL A 235 -3.57 -19.78 0.40
C VAL A 235 -4.85 -19.30 -0.27
N LEU A 236 -4.76 -18.65 -1.43
CA LEU A 236 -5.93 -18.12 -2.14
C LEU A 236 -6.83 -19.24 -2.70
N ALA A 237 -6.24 -20.32 -3.22
CA ALA A 237 -6.98 -21.47 -3.72
C ALA A 237 -7.72 -22.22 -2.59
N ALA A 238 -7.14 -22.28 -1.38
CA ALA A 238 -7.82 -22.82 -0.22
C ALA A 238 -9.03 -21.96 0.16
N ALA A 239 -8.84 -20.64 0.23
CA ALA A 239 -9.93 -19.70 0.51
C ALA A 239 -11.07 -19.76 -0.52
N LEU A 240 -10.76 -20.08 -1.80
CA LEU A 240 -11.76 -20.33 -2.85
C LEU A 240 -12.48 -21.67 -2.70
N LYS A 241 -11.75 -22.76 -2.46
CA LYS A 241 -12.33 -24.12 -2.35
C LYS A 241 -13.26 -24.28 -1.14
N GLU A 242 -13.09 -23.46 -0.11
CA GLU A 242 -13.96 -23.43 1.06
C GLU A 242 -15.38 -22.86 0.76
N GLY A 243 -15.66 -22.32 -0.45
CA GLY A 243 -16.95 -21.71 -0.77
C GLY A 243 -17.51 -22.07 -2.16
N LYS A 244 -18.49 -22.99 -2.21
CA LYS A 244 -19.39 -23.14 -3.38
C LYS A 244 -20.70 -22.37 -3.25
N SER A 245 -20.85 -21.53 -2.22
CA SER A 245 -21.92 -20.56 -2.12
C SER A 245 -21.53 -19.52 -1.06
N ARG A 246 -20.76 -18.49 -1.43
CA ARG A 246 -20.34 -17.41 -0.52
C ARG A 246 -21.51 -16.47 -0.20
N CYS A 247 -22.52 -17.03 0.46
CA CYS A 247 -23.59 -16.29 1.13
C CYS A 247 -23.29 -16.09 2.62
N ASN A 248 -22.22 -16.71 3.14
CA ASN A 248 -21.82 -16.62 4.53
C ASN A 248 -20.83 -15.45 4.77
N PRO A 249 -21.14 -14.51 5.68
CA PRO A 249 -20.23 -13.43 6.06
C PRO A 249 -18.87 -13.92 6.56
N GLN A 250 -18.81 -15.04 7.28
CA GLN A 250 -17.56 -15.54 7.88
C GLN A 250 -16.56 -16.04 6.82
N GLU A 251 -17.05 -16.66 5.75
CA GLU A 251 -16.22 -17.09 4.61
C GLU A 251 -15.68 -15.88 3.84
N THR A 252 -16.49 -14.82 3.72
CA THR A 252 -16.06 -13.55 3.11
C THR A 252 -14.95 -12.89 3.94
N VAL A 253 -15.07 -12.88 5.27
CA VAL A 253 -14.01 -12.39 6.17
C VAL A 253 -12.73 -13.22 6.01
N THR A 254 -12.84 -14.54 5.96
CA THR A 254 -11.67 -15.44 5.80
C THR A 254 -10.94 -15.22 4.48
N LEU A 255 -11.69 -14.95 3.40
CA LEU A 255 -11.13 -14.55 2.12
C LEU A 255 -10.42 -13.20 2.19
N ILE A 256 -11.04 -12.20 2.82
CA ILE A 256 -10.45 -10.88 3.01
C ILE A 256 -9.13 -10.99 3.79
N ASP A 257 -9.10 -11.76 4.87
CA ASP A 257 -7.88 -12.08 5.61
C ASP A 257 -6.82 -12.69 4.68
N SER A 258 -7.20 -13.70 3.89
CA SER A 258 -6.30 -14.38 2.96
C SER A 258 -5.70 -13.41 1.93
N LEU A 259 -6.52 -12.54 1.34
CA LEU A 259 -6.07 -11.53 0.39
C LEU A 259 -5.17 -10.48 1.07
N ALA A 260 -5.53 -10.02 2.26
CA ALA A 260 -4.77 -9.03 3.02
C ALA A 260 -3.38 -9.56 3.39
N TYR A 261 -3.29 -10.76 3.98
CA TYR A 261 -2.01 -11.36 4.33
C TYR A 261 -1.16 -11.67 3.09
N CYS A 262 -1.75 -12.18 2.00
CA CYS A 262 -1.02 -12.39 0.75
C CYS A 262 -0.50 -11.08 0.15
N SER A 263 -1.29 -10.00 0.19
CA SER A 263 -0.89 -8.68 -0.30
C SER A 263 0.28 -8.11 0.51
N ILE A 264 0.18 -8.13 1.85
CA ILE A 264 1.24 -7.68 2.75
C ILE A 264 2.51 -8.51 2.56
N TYR A 265 2.37 -9.83 2.47
CA TYR A 265 3.50 -10.73 2.26
C TYR A 265 4.23 -10.44 0.94
N LEU A 266 3.50 -10.31 -0.16
CA LEU A 266 4.11 -9.99 -1.46
C LEU A 266 4.73 -8.59 -1.48
N HIS A 267 4.19 -7.65 -0.71
CA HIS A 267 4.82 -6.35 -0.52
C HIS A 267 6.18 -6.47 0.19
N PHE A 268 6.30 -7.25 1.27
CA PHE A 268 7.60 -7.48 1.91
C PHE A 268 8.59 -8.24 1.01
N VAL A 269 8.09 -9.15 0.18
CA VAL A 269 8.92 -9.81 -0.84
C VAL A 269 9.41 -8.81 -1.88
N SER A 270 8.55 -7.88 -2.33
CA SER A 270 8.92 -6.90 -3.36
C SER A 270 9.89 -5.83 -2.86
N GLN A 271 9.80 -5.45 -1.57
CA GLN A 271 10.76 -4.56 -0.91
C GLN A 271 12.09 -5.24 -0.56
N GLY A 272 12.14 -6.57 -0.61
CA GLY A 272 13.32 -7.35 -0.21
C GLY A 272 13.45 -7.56 1.30
N ASP A 273 12.47 -7.14 2.10
CA ASP A 273 12.39 -7.45 3.54
C ASP A 273 12.28 -8.97 3.77
N ILE A 274 11.58 -9.65 2.86
CA ILE A 274 11.58 -11.12 2.76
C ILE A 274 12.46 -11.51 1.57
N VAL A 275 13.63 -12.05 1.87
CA VAL A 275 14.67 -12.34 0.87
C VAL A 275 14.30 -13.54 0.01
N CYS A 276 14.45 -13.39 -1.31
CA CYS A 276 14.44 -14.50 -2.26
C CYS A 276 15.86 -15.07 -2.42
N THR A 277 15.97 -16.39 -2.36
CA THR A 277 17.25 -17.11 -2.52
C THR A 277 17.11 -18.25 -3.51
N GLU A 278 18.23 -18.71 -4.06
CA GLU A 278 18.23 -19.86 -4.95
C GLU A 278 17.77 -21.13 -4.19
N ASP A 279 16.73 -21.78 -4.71
CA ASP A 279 16.18 -23.03 -4.16
C ASP A 279 16.98 -24.28 -4.60
N GLY A 280 18.10 -24.09 -5.31
CA GLY A 280 18.95 -25.14 -5.86
C GLY A 280 18.35 -25.89 -7.05
N ARG A 281 17.14 -25.51 -7.48
CA ARG A 281 16.47 -26.09 -8.65
C ARG A 281 16.67 -25.16 -9.87
N HIS A 282 16.36 -25.68 -11.05
CA HIS A 282 16.58 -24.98 -12.32
C HIS A 282 15.25 -24.63 -12.98
N PHE A 283 14.52 -23.66 -12.40
CA PHE A 283 13.26 -23.20 -12.97
C PHE A 283 13.44 -21.91 -13.73
N ARG A 284 13.27 -22.03 -15.05
CA ARG A 284 13.26 -20.89 -15.96
C ARG A 284 12.07 -19.95 -15.70
N PRO A 285 12.13 -18.70 -16.19
CA PRO A 285 11.06 -17.71 -16.01
C PRO A 285 9.67 -18.16 -16.47
N ASN A 286 9.59 -19.11 -17.41
CA ASN A 286 8.31 -19.66 -17.89
C ASN A 286 7.49 -20.33 -16.80
N HIS A 287 8.13 -20.93 -15.79
CA HIS A 287 7.41 -21.49 -14.65
C HIS A 287 6.78 -20.42 -13.76
N HIS A 288 7.42 -19.26 -13.65
CA HIS A 288 6.88 -18.10 -12.91
C HIS A 288 5.70 -17.50 -13.67
N ALA A 289 5.82 -17.38 -15.00
CA ALA A 289 4.74 -16.97 -15.87
C ALA A 289 3.52 -17.92 -15.78
N SER A 290 3.72 -19.23 -15.87
CA SER A 290 2.62 -20.21 -15.71
C SER A 290 1.93 -20.08 -14.35
N LEU A 291 2.70 -19.90 -13.28
CA LEU A 291 2.16 -19.70 -11.94
C LEU A 291 1.39 -18.39 -11.80
N SER A 292 1.90 -17.31 -12.38
CA SER A 292 1.20 -16.03 -12.44
C SER A 292 -0.13 -16.14 -13.18
N ARG A 293 -0.19 -16.92 -14.27
CA ARG A 293 -1.43 -17.15 -15.00
C ARG A 293 -2.49 -17.79 -14.11
N GLU A 294 -2.12 -18.81 -13.33
CA GLU A 294 -3.01 -19.46 -12.37
C GLU A 294 -3.51 -18.47 -11.29
N LEU A 295 -2.59 -17.67 -10.74
CA LEU A 295 -2.93 -16.63 -9.74
C LEU A 295 -3.87 -15.56 -10.30
N CYS A 296 -3.62 -15.06 -11.52
CA CYS A 296 -4.52 -14.10 -12.17
C CYS A 296 -5.92 -14.68 -12.37
N ILE A 297 -6.05 -15.96 -12.77
CA ILE A 297 -7.36 -16.61 -12.87
C ILE A 297 -8.07 -16.64 -11.51
N ILE A 298 -7.36 -17.01 -10.45
CA ILE A 298 -7.90 -17.04 -9.07
C ILE A 298 -8.37 -15.64 -8.63
N LEU A 299 -7.56 -14.60 -8.86
CA LEU A 299 -7.89 -13.24 -8.48
C LEU A 299 -9.12 -12.71 -9.23
N GLU A 300 -9.20 -12.95 -10.53
CA GLU A 300 -10.35 -12.51 -11.33
C GLU A 300 -11.62 -13.31 -11.00
N GLN A 301 -11.51 -14.60 -10.67
CA GLN A 301 -12.64 -15.37 -10.13
C GLN A 301 -13.16 -14.78 -8.82
N ILE A 302 -12.25 -14.40 -7.90
CA ILE A 302 -12.61 -13.75 -6.64
C ILE A 302 -13.33 -12.43 -6.87
N VAL A 303 -12.81 -11.58 -7.77
CA VAL A 303 -13.44 -10.30 -8.11
C VAL A 303 -14.81 -10.52 -8.73
N GLN A 304 -14.96 -11.54 -9.58
CA GLN A 304 -16.20 -11.83 -10.28
C GLN A 304 -17.32 -12.32 -9.36
N GLU A 305 -17.00 -13.15 -8.36
CA GLU A 305 -17.96 -13.55 -7.33
C GLU A 305 -18.56 -12.35 -6.58
N MET A 306 -17.84 -11.22 -6.55
CA MET A 306 -18.29 -9.99 -5.92
C MET A 306 -18.97 -9.02 -6.89
N SER A 307 -18.98 -9.25 -8.21
CA SER A 307 -19.44 -8.28 -9.23
C SER A 307 -20.90 -7.79 -9.08
N GLY A 308 -21.75 -8.52 -8.35
CA GLY A 308 -23.14 -8.14 -8.07
C GLY A 308 -23.43 -7.60 -6.67
N ARG A 309 -22.41 -7.46 -5.82
CA ARG A 309 -22.54 -7.02 -4.42
C ARG A 309 -22.03 -5.59 -4.26
N ASP A 310 -22.81 -4.74 -3.62
CA ASP A 310 -22.45 -3.33 -3.36
C ASP A 310 -22.37 -3.09 -1.85
N ASP A 311 -21.47 -3.84 -1.21
CA ASP A 311 -21.24 -3.79 0.23
C ASP A 311 -19.75 -3.64 0.54
N ILE A 312 -19.44 -3.13 1.74
CA ILE A 312 -18.07 -2.82 2.18
C ILE A 312 -17.15 -4.05 2.05
N MET A 313 -17.67 -5.27 2.24
CA MET A 313 -16.87 -6.49 2.16
C MET A 313 -16.54 -6.85 0.71
N ALA A 314 -17.49 -6.64 -0.21
CA ALA A 314 -17.26 -6.77 -1.64
C ALA A 314 -16.20 -5.76 -2.13
N ASP A 315 -16.27 -4.50 -1.69
CA ASP A 315 -15.28 -3.48 -2.01
C ASP A 315 -13.89 -3.80 -1.45
N ALA A 316 -13.81 -4.19 -0.17
CA ALA A 316 -12.57 -4.62 0.45
C ALA A 316 -11.94 -5.80 -0.31
N THR A 317 -12.75 -6.78 -0.71
CA THR A 317 -12.30 -7.93 -1.51
C THR A 317 -11.71 -7.48 -2.86
N ARG A 318 -12.40 -6.60 -3.59
CA ARG A 318 -11.92 -6.09 -4.88
C ARG A 318 -10.61 -5.32 -4.74
N ILE A 319 -10.52 -4.44 -3.74
CA ILE A 319 -9.32 -3.62 -3.47
C ILE A 319 -8.13 -4.54 -3.16
N LEU A 320 -8.31 -5.51 -2.27
CA LEU A 320 -7.24 -6.42 -1.88
C LEU A 320 -6.80 -7.35 -3.02
N ALA A 321 -7.74 -7.90 -3.80
CA ALA A 321 -7.41 -8.70 -4.97
C ALA A 321 -6.60 -7.89 -6.01
N ARG A 322 -7.00 -6.65 -6.27
CA ARG A 322 -6.27 -5.73 -7.15
C ARG A 322 -4.87 -5.41 -6.64
N SER A 323 -4.68 -5.33 -5.33
CA SER A 323 -3.37 -5.02 -4.73
C SER A 323 -2.33 -6.13 -4.95
N ILE A 324 -2.75 -7.36 -5.23
CA ILE A 324 -1.83 -8.48 -5.48
C ILE A 324 -1.30 -8.46 -6.92
N ALA A 325 -2.13 -8.06 -7.89
CA ALA A 325 -1.83 -8.18 -9.32
C ALA A 325 -0.48 -7.55 -9.77
N PRO A 326 -0.06 -6.37 -9.27
CA PRO A 326 1.23 -5.77 -9.65
C PRO A 326 2.45 -6.58 -9.23
N SER A 327 2.32 -7.49 -8.26
CA SER A 327 3.44 -8.32 -7.77
C SER A 327 3.68 -9.57 -8.62
N LEU A 328 2.85 -9.80 -9.64
CA LEU A 328 2.88 -11.00 -10.46
C LEU A 328 3.62 -10.75 -11.79
N PRO A 329 4.45 -11.69 -12.27
CA PRO A 329 5.11 -11.55 -13.56
C PRO A 329 4.14 -11.61 -14.75
N SER A 330 4.54 -11.08 -15.88
CA SER A 330 3.83 -11.27 -17.15
C SER A 330 3.91 -12.73 -17.58
N PHE A 331 2.80 -13.20 -18.14
CA PHE A 331 2.72 -14.51 -18.79
C PHE A 331 2.36 -14.41 -20.27
N GLY A 332 2.74 -13.30 -20.91
CA GLY A 332 2.67 -13.15 -22.36
C GLY A 332 3.42 -14.26 -23.11
N ALA A 333 3.11 -14.42 -24.40
CA ALA A 333 3.70 -15.45 -25.25
C ALA A 333 5.24 -15.53 -25.19
N PRO A 334 6.00 -14.41 -25.14
CA PRO A 334 7.47 -14.47 -25.02
C PRO A 334 7.96 -15.09 -23.71
N PHE A 335 7.21 -14.97 -22.62
CA PHE A 335 7.60 -15.42 -21.28
C PHE A 335 7.14 -16.83 -20.96
N THR A 336 6.11 -17.33 -21.65
CA THR A 336 5.62 -18.71 -21.52
C THR A 336 6.31 -19.70 -22.46
N ALA A 337 7.14 -19.22 -23.38
CA ALA A 337 8.00 -20.06 -24.22
C ALA A 337 8.94 -20.94 -23.36
N SER A 338 9.44 -22.04 -23.93
CA SER A 338 10.35 -22.96 -23.22
C SER A 338 11.69 -22.32 -22.82
N GLN A 339 12.12 -21.30 -23.56
CA GLN A 339 13.35 -20.55 -23.30
C GLN A 339 13.07 -19.03 -23.39
N PRO A 340 12.53 -18.42 -22.31
CA PRO A 340 12.34 -16.97 -22.25
C PRO A 340 13.64 -16.27 -21.84
N LEU A 341 13.71 -14.95 -22.05
CA LEU A 341 14.84 -14.08 -21.65
C LEU A 341 16.22 -14.57 -22.16
N THR A 342 16.29 -15.13 -23.37
CA THR A 342 17.55 -15.68 -23.92
C THR A 342 18.57 -14.61 -24.30
N ARG A 343 18.16 -13.34 -24.51
CA ARG A 343 19.07 -12.24 -24.88
C ARG A 343 20.22 -12.06 -23.90
N ILE A 344 19.97 -12.26 -22.60
CA ILE A 344 21.02 -12.16 -21.56
C ILE A 344 22.15 -13.18 -21.76
N ARG A 345 21.83 -14.34 -22.33
CA ARG A 345 22.84 -15.34 -22.69
C ARG A 345 23.74 -14.78 -23.80
N ASP A 346 23.17 -14.21 -24.85
CA ASP A 346 23.97 -13.70 -25.98
C ASP A 346 24.85 -12.52 -25.53
N ILE A 347 24.30 -11.62 -24.71
CA ILE A 347 25.03 -10.52 -24.07
C ILE A 347 26.22 -11.05 -23.24
N ALA A 348 25.99 -12.05 -22.39
CA ALA A 348 27.03 -12.63 -21.54
C ALA A 348 28.10 -13.43 -22.31
N HIS A 349 27.90 -13.74 -23.59
CA HIS A 349 28.89 -14.45 -24.42
C HIS A 349 29.64 -13.54 -25.40
N ARG A 350 29.34 -12.24 -25.42
CA ARG A 350 30.03 -11.25 -26.25
C ARG A 350 31.54 -11.23 -26.00
N ASN A 351 32.28 -10.85 -27.04
CA ASN A 351 33.76 -10.76 -27.04
C ASN A 351 34.26 -9.31 -27.02
N ASP A 352 33.38 -8.33 -27.22
CA ASP A 352 33.69 -6.91 -27.29
C ASP A 352 33.54 -6.17 -25.94
N ILE A 353 33.32 -6.91 -24.85
CA ILE A 353 33.21 -6.39 -23.48
C ILE A 353 34.33 -6.92 -22.58
N PRO A 354 34.75 -6.19 -21.53
CA PRO A 354 35.75 -6.65 -20.58
C PRO A 354 35.39 -8.00 -19.94
N SER A 355 36.39 -8.86 -19.71
CA SER A 355 36.20 -10.20 -19.14
C SER A 355 35.53 -10.17 -17.76
N ASP A 356 35.84 -9.16 -16.95
CA ASP A 356 35.31 -9.03 -15.59
C ASP A 356 33.81 -8.71 -15.64
N LEU A 357 33.41 -7.79 -16.53
CA LEU A 357 32.01 -7.46 -16.80
C LEU A 357 31.25 -8.68 -17.32
N LYS A 358 31.86 -9.44 -18.23
CA LYS A 358 31.28 -10.68 -18.77
C LYS A 358 30.97 -11.69 -17.67
N ASN A 359 31.93 -11.89 -16.75
CA ASN A 359 31.76 -12.77 -15.60
C ASN A 359 30.71 -12.24 -14.61
N GLU A 360 30.71 -10.94 -14.35
CA GLU A 360 29.70 -10.27 -13.54
C GLU A 360 28.29 -10.54 -14.10
N ILE A 361 28.00 -10.17 -15.35
CA ILE A 361 26.69 -10.38 -15.99
C ILE A 361 26.27 -11.86 -15.96
N LYS A 362 27.22 -12.77 -16.23
CA LYS A 362 26.96 -14.21 -16.21
C LYS A 362 26.50 -14.69 -14.83
N HIS A 363 27.16 -14.26 -13.76
CA HIS A 363 26.90 -14.76 -12.41
C HIS A 363 25.83 -13.98 -11.66
N THR A 364 25.64 -12.69 -11.94
CA THR A 364 24.66 -11.84 -11.26
C THR A 364 23.29 -11.84 -11.94
N LEU A 365 23.22 -12.08 -13.26
CA LEU A 365 21.95 -12.09 -14.00
C LEU A 365 21.71 -13.39 -14.75
N GLN A 366 22.57 -13.78 -15.69
CA GLN A 366 22.28 -14.88 -16.62
C GLN A 366 22.02 -16.21 -15.89
N ASN A 367 22.89 -16.57 -14.93
CA ASN A 367 22.74 -17.81 -14.18
C ASN A 367 21.55 -17.75 -13.23
N LYS A 368 21.34 -16.60 -12.58
CA LYS A 368 20.22 -16.40 -11.64
C LYS A 368 18.88 -16.51 -12.35
N LEU A 369 18.63 -15.71 -13.38
CA LEU A 369 17.38 -15.70 -14.14
C LEU A 369 16.99 -17.08 -14.70
N HIS A 370 17.96 -17.90 -15.12
CA HIS A 370 17.70 -19.24 -15.64
C HIS A 370 17.55 -20.33 -14.57
N ARG A 371 17.82 -20.03 -13.31
CA ARG A 371 17.70 -20.94 -12.16
C ARG A 371 16.52 -20.59 -11.29
N CYS A 372 16.44 -19.32 -10.90
CA CYS A 372 15.47 -18.73 -10.01
C CYS A 372 15.45 -17.22 -10.31
N ALA A 373 14.49 -16.79 -11.12
CA ALA A 373 14.27 -15.35 -11.34
C ALA A 373 13.67 -14.73 -10.07
N GLY A 374 14.04 -13.50 -9.78
CA GLY A 374 13.48 -12.73 -8.66
C GLY A 374 13.49 -11.23 -8.93
N PRO A 375 12.67 -10.45 -8.20
CA PRO A 375 12.59 -9.00 -8.37
C PRO A 375 13.95 -8.29 -8.21
N GLU A 376 14.88 -8.87 -7.45
CA GLU A 376 16.26 -8.39 -7.30
C GLU A 376 17.05 -8.35 -8.62
N ASP A 377 16.68 -9.18 -9.61
CA ASP A 377 17.33 -9.20 -10.91
C ASP A 377 17.06 -7.90 -11.69
N LEU A 378 15.88 -7.29 -11.49
CA LEU A 378 15.52 -6.03 -12.13
C LEU A 378 16.41 -4.89 -11.61
N VAL A 379 16.58 -4.83 -10.28
CA VAL A 379 17.47 -3.85 -9.61
C VAL A 379 18.92 -4.04 -10.05
N THR A 380 19.35 -5.30 -10.14
CA THR A 380 20.71 -5.64 -10.62
C THR A 380 20.92 -5.17 -12.06
N ALA A 381 19.97 -5.44 -12.96
CA ALA A 381 20.04 -5.00 -14.35
C ALA A 381 20.02 -3.47 -14.49
N GLU A 382 19.20 -2.78 -13.71
CA GLU A 382 19.14 -1.33 -13.73
C GLU A 382 20.46 -0.69 -13.27
N ASN A 383 21.05 -1.19 -12.19
CA ASN A 383 22.33 -0.68 -11.68
C ASN A 383 23.45 -0.84 -12.72
N LEU A 384 23.46 -1.97 -13.46
CA LEU A 384 24.38 -2.19 -14.57
C LEU A 384 24.12 -1.19 -15.71
N LEU A 385 22.87 -0.98 -16.10
CA LEU A 385 22.51 -0.04 -17.16
C LEU A 385 22.89 1.41 -16.79
N ARG A 386 22.63 1.83 -15.55
CA ARG A 386 23.05 3.14 -15.03
C ARG A 386 24.57 3.31 -15.09
N ARG A 387 25.34 2.27 -14.75
CA ARG A 387 26.79 2.26 -14.88
C ARG A 387 27.24 2.42 -16.33
N PHE A 388 26.55 1.79 -17.28
CA PHE A 388 26.85 1.91 -18.71
C PHE A 388 26.58 3.32 -19.24
N HIS A 389 25.46 3.93 -18.83
CA HIS A 389 25.12 5.30 -19.22
C HIS A 389 26.02 6.37 -18.57
N THR A 390 26.51 6.12 -17.36
CA THR A 390 27.44 7.04 -16.68
C THR A 390 28.81 7.07 -17.35
N ASN A 391 29.22 5.96 -17.98
CA ASN A 391 30.52 5.83 -18.66
C ASN A 391 30.37 5.39 -20.13
N PRO A 392 29.77 6.21 -21.03
CA PRO A 392 29.44 5.78 -22.40
C PRO A 392 30.65 5.39 -23.24
N SER A 393 31.82 5.98 -22.98
CA SER A 393 33.05 5.71 -23.72
C SER A 393 33.72 4.38 -23.35
N ALA A 394 33.34 3.78 -22.22
CA ALA A 394 33.92 2.53 -21.73
C ALA A 394 33.30 1.28 -22.35
N TYR A 395 32.14 1.41 -23.01
CA TYR A 395 31.36 0.28 -23.50
C TYR A 395 30.94 0.48 -24.98
N PRO A 396 30.96 -0.57 -25.81
CA PRO A 396 30.48 -0.47 -27.19
C PRO A 396 29.00 -0.08 -27.23
N HIS A 397 28.63 0.90 -28.06
CA HIS A 397 27.24 1.35 -28.20
C HIS A 397 26.29 0.19 -28.55
N ALA A 398 26.71 -0.72 -29.44
CA ALA A 398 25.92 -1.89 -29.81
C ALA A 398 25.65 -2.85 -28.64
N PHE A 399 26.56 -2.92 -27.66
CA PHE A 399 26.33 -3.68 -26.43
C PHE A 399 25.31 -2.99 -25.53
N VAL A 400 25.44 -1.66 -25.33
CA VAL A 400 24.52 -0.89 -24.49
C VAL A 400 23.09 -0.97 -25.02
N VAL A 401 22.88 -0.81 -26.33
CA VAL A 401 21.55 -0.93 -26.97
C VAL A 401 20.95 -2.32 -26.80
N GLU A 402 21.76 -3.38 -26.93
CA GLU A 402 21.28 -4.76 -26.68
C GLU A 402 20.94 -4.98 -25.20
N PHE A 403 21.70 -4.38 -24.28
CA PHE A 403 21.39 -4.44 -22.85
C PHE A 403 20.13 -3.65 -22.49
N GLU A 404 19.88 -2.50 -23.12
CA GLU A 404 18.64 -1.73 -22.98
C GLU A 404 17.42 -2.55 -23.43
N ARG A 405 17.53 -3.25 -24.57
CA ARG A 405 16.48 -4.17 -25.03
C ARG A 405 16.24 -5.31 -24.05
N PHE A 406 17.31 -5.90 -23.52
CA PHE A 406 17.18 -6.92 -22.47
C PHE A 406 16.51 -6.37 -21.21
N TYR A 407 16.87 -5.15 -20.80
CA TYR A 407 16.26 -4.50 -19.64
C TYR A 407 14.77 -4.23 -19.88
N ASP A 408 14.36 -3.82 -21.09
CA ASP A 408 12.94 -3.68 -21.45
C ASP A 408 12.21 -5.04 -21.40
N GLU A 409 12.80 -6.11 -21.94
CA GLU A 409 12.26 -7.47 -21.84
C GLU A 409 12.08 -7.90 -20.36
N LEU A 410 13.05 -7.57 -19.51
CA LEU A 410 13.00 -7.89 -18.09
C LEU A 410 11.91 -7.07 -17.37
N ARG A 411 11.78 -5.78 -17.67
CA ARG A 411 10.70 -4.93 -17.15
C ARG A 411 9.32 -5.46 -17.55
N ARG A 412 9.15 -5.85 -18.82
CA ARG A 412 7.92 -6.50 -19.31
C ARG A 412 7.66 -7.80 -18.55
N PHE A 413 8.67 -8.62 -18.31
CA PHE A 413 8.52 -9.86 -17.53
C PHE A 413 8.04 -9.59 -16.09
N PHE A 414 8.54 -8.55 -15.42
CA PHE A 414 8.09 -8.18 -14.07
C PHE A 414 6.88 -7.25 -14.05
N ASN A 415 6.19 -7.03 -15.19
CA ASN A 415 5.08 -6.08 -15.31
C ASN A 415 5.42 -4.63 -14.91
N ALA A 416 6.69 -4.24 -14.94
CA ALA A 416 7.21 -2.92 -14.58
C ALA A 416 7.23 -1.91 -15.76
N THR A 417 6.32 -2.08 -16.72
CA THR A 417 6.10 -1.14 -17.83
C THR A 417 5.22 0.02 -17.39
N ASP A 418 5.45 1.21 -17.96
CA ASP A 418 4.61 2.38 -17.75
C ASP A 418 3.22 2.24 -18.41
N LEU A 419 2.29 3.08 -17.97
CA LEU A 419 0.90 3.05 -18.43
C LEU A 419 0.81 3.36 -19.92
N GLU A 420 1.57 4.33 -20.41
CA GLU A 420 1.52 4.83 -21.77
C GLU A 420 1.91 3.72 -22.76
N THR A 421 3.04 3.06 -22.50
CA THR A 421 3.49 1.90 -23.28
C THR A 421 2.44 0.78 -23.24
N ARG A 422 1.89 0.49 -22.07
CA ARG A 422 0.87 -0.56 -21.89
C ARG A 422 -0.42 -0.24 -22.66
N LEU A 423 -0.88 1.01 -22.64
CA LEU A 423 -2.07 1.45 -23.38
C LEU A 423 -1.84 1.42 -24.90
N VAL A 424 -0.64 1.75 -25.37
CA VAL A 424 -0.28 1.65 -26.80
C VAL A 424 -0.33 0.20 -27.28
N ASP A 425 0.12 -0.75 -26.47
CA ASP A 425 0.06 -2.18 -26.77
C ASP A 425 -1.40 -2.69 -26.73
N LEU A 426 -2.16 -2.35 -25.68
CA LEU A 426 -3.59 -2.71 -25.56
C LEU A 426 -4.44 -2.19 -26.72
N ARG A 427 -4.17 -0.97 -27.20
CA ARG A 427 -4.88 -0.35 -28.33
C ARG A 427 -4.94 -1.23 -29.58
N GLN A 428 -3.98 -2.12 -29.78
CA GLN A 428 -3.93 -3.00 -30.96
C GLN A 428 -4.94 -4.16 -30.91
N GLN A 429 -5.45 -4.49 -29.71
CA GLN A 429 -6.24 -5.69 -29.43
C GLN A 429 -7.61 -5.38 -28.81
N GLU A 430 -7.85 -4.10 -28.52
CA GLU A 430 -9.07 -3.61 -27.88
C GLU A 430 -10.21 -3.29 -28.85
N ASN A 431 -11.43 -3.17 -28.32
CA ASN A 431 -12.59 -2.79 -29.12
C ASN A 431 -12.54 -1.30 -29.54
N PRO A 432 -13.25 -0.88 -30.61
CA PRO A 432 -13.15 0.48 -31.15
C PRO A 432 -13.45 1.59 -30.14
N ARG A 433 -14.35 1.33 -29.18
CA ARG A 433 -14.70 2.30 -28.13
C ARG A 433 -13.55 2.48 -27.13
N ALA A 434 -12.93 1.39 -26.69
CA ALA A 434 -11.78 1.44 -25.81
C ALA A 434 -10.56 2.06 -26.52
N VAL A 435 -10.33 1.75 -27.80
CA VAL A 435 -9.28 2.37 -28.62
C VAL A 435 -9.41 3.89 -28.69
N GLU A 436 -10.63 4.40 -28.89
CA GLU A 436 -10.90 5.84 -28.90
C GLU A 436 -10.60 6.48 -27.54
N LEU A 437 -11.06 5.87 -26.44
CA LEU A 437 -10.79 6.36 -25.09
C LEU A 437 -9.29 6.35 -24.76
N ILE A 438 -8.55 5.32 -25.20
CA ILE A 438 -7.09 5.25 -25.05
C ILE A 438 -6.43 6.41 -25.79
N ASN A 439 -6.78 6.66 -27.05
CA ASN A 439 -6.18 7.75 -27.84
C ASN A 439 -6.47 9.12 -27.19
N ARG A 440 -7.73 9.35 -26.78
CA ARG A 440 -8.14 10.58 -26.09
C ARG A 440 -7.39 10.76 -24.78
N PHE A 441 -7.19 9.68 -24.01
CA PHE A 441 -6.42 9.73 -22.77
C PHE A 441 -4.96 10.08 -23.02
N LEU A 442 -4.29 9.38 -23.95
CA LEU A 442 -2.86 9.63 -24.26
C LEU A 442 -2.64 11.06 -24.76
N GLU A 443 -3.54 11.57 -25.61
CA GLU A 443 -3.51 12.96 -26.06
C GLU A 443 -3.69 13.94 -24.89
N SER A 444 -4.71 13.74 -24.05
CA SER A 444 -4.97 14.62 -22.90
C SER A 444 -3.84 14.57 -21.87
N LYS A 445 -3.28 13.39 -21.63
CA LYS A 445 -2.16 13.17 -20.72
C LYS A 445 -0.91 13.90 -21.18
N SER A 446 -0.57 13.82 -22.48
CA SER A 446 0.57 14.58 -23.03
C SER A 446 0.46 16.10 -22.80
N ARG A 447 -0.75 16.64 -22.76
CA ARG A 447 -1.02 18.07 -22.50
C ARG A 447 -0.97 18.43 -21.01
N SER A 448 -1.33 17.49 -20.14
CA SER A 448 -1.29 17.70 -18.68
C SER A 448 0.09 17.41 -18.09
N ASP A 449 0.94 16.62 -18.73
CA ASP A 449 2.31 16.33 -18.27
C ASP A 449 3.23 17.58 -18.28
N ASP A 450 2.85 18.65 -18.98
CA ASP A 450 3.50 19.97 -18.84
C ASP A 450 3.42 20.44 -17.37
N PRO A 451 4.55 20.77 -16.70
CA PRO A 451 4.54 21.30 -15.34
C PRO A 451 3.66 22.55 -15.17
N ASN A 452 3.50 23.35 -16.23
CA ASN A 452 2.68 24.56 -16.26
C ASN A 452 1.26 24.31 -16.78
N ALA A 453 0.81 23.05 -16.87
CA ALA A 453 -0.55 22.74 -17.29
C ALA A 453 -1.57 23.36 -16.32
N GLY A 454 -2.38 24.28 -16.83
CA GLY A 454 -3.46 24.89 -16.06
C GLY A 454 -4.58 23.90 -15.72
N LEU A 455 -5.41 24.28 -14.74
CA LEU A 455 -6.45 23.46 -14.13
C LEU A 455 -7.36 22.75 -15.15
N THR A 456 -7.85 23.46 -16.18
CA THR A 456 -8.73 22.88 -17.20
C THR A 456 -8.11 21.66 -17.88
N LYS A 457 -6.79 21.67 -18.16
CA LYS A 457 -6.10 20.52 -18.76
C LYS A 457 -6.04 19.34 -17.81
N LEU A 458 -5.84 19.60 -16.51
CA LEU A 458 -5.80 18.56 -15.48
C LEU A 458 -7.18 17.92 -15.31
N LEU A 459 -8.24 18.72 -15.18
CA LEU A 459 -9.62 18.24 -15.01
C LEU A 459 -10.13 17.47 -16.24
N VAL A 460 -9.85 17.96 -17.46
CA VAL A 460 -10.17 17.22 -18.69
C VAL A 460 -9.44 15.89 -18.73
N THR A 461 -8.16 15.86 -18.35
CA THR A 461 -7.40 14.60 -18.30
C THR A 461 -7.97 13.65 -17.24
N LEU A 462 -8.37 14.17 -16.08
CA LEU A 462 -8.97 13.39 -15.00
C LEU A 462 -10.32 12.78 -15.42
N SER A 463 -11.16 13.55 -16.11
CA SER A 463 -12.42 13.06 -16.67
C SER A 463 -12.18 11.92 -17.67
N VAL A 464 -11.24 12.09 -18.61
CA VAL A 464 -10.92 11.04 -19.59
C VAL A 464 -10.28 9.82 -18.92
N CYS A 465 -9.46 10.03 -17.89
CA CYS A 465 -8.88 8.96 -17.08
C CYS A 465 -9.97 8.12 -16.39
N ALA A 466 -10.97 8.78 -15.80
CA ALA A 466 -12.11 8.14 -15.16
C ALA A 466 -12.97 7.37 -16.17
N ASP A 467 -13.25 7.96 -17.34
CA ASP A 467 -13.99 7.31 -18.43
C ASP A 467 -13.29 6.04 -18.92
N LEU A 468 -11.97 6.10 -19.14
CA LEU A 468 -11.17 4.97 -19.58
C LEU A 468 -11.13 3.87 -18.51
N ARG A 469 -10.92 4.22 -17.24
CA ARG A 469 -10.94 3.27 -16.12
C ARG A 469 -12.30 2.59 -15.98
N ALA A 470 -13.39 3.36 -16.11
CA ALA A 470 -14.76 2.82 -16.06
C ALA A 470 -15.02 1.86 -17.23
N ALA A 471 -14.51 2.16 -18.42
CA ALA A 471 -14.58 1.28 -19.58
C ALA A 471 -13.86 -0.06 -19.35
N PHE A 472 -12.61 -0.02 -18.86
CA PHE A 472 -11.86 -1.23 -18.50
C PHE A 472 -12.53 -2.02 -17.37
N THR A 473 -13.05 -1.35 -16.35
CA THR A 473 -13.78 -2.01 -15.26
C THR A 473 -15.01 -2.75 -15.77
N CYS A 474 -15.79 -2.12 -16.66
CA CYS A 474 -16.93 -2.77 -17.31
C CYS A 474 -16.48 -3.97 -18.16
N GLN A 475 -15.46 -3.79 -19.01
CA GLN A 475 -14.94 -4.87 -19.84
C GLN A 475 -14.42 -6.04 -19.01
N LEU A 476 -13.68 -5.80 -17.93
CA LEU A 476 -13.15 -6.84 -17.02
C LEU A 476 -14.28 -7.65 -16.38
N ARG A 477 -15.36 -6.98 -15.94
CA ARG A 477 -16.56 -7.62 -15.40
C ARG A 477 -17.26 -8.49 -16.45
N ASP A 478 -17.38 -8.00 -17.67
CA ASP A 478 -18.10 -8.69 -18.75
C ASP A 478 -17.26 -9.85 -19.34
N SER A 479 -15.93 -9.68 -19.37
CA SER A 479 -14.93 -10.64 -19.85
C SER A 479 -14.86 -11.90 -18.97
N CYS A 480 -14.92 -11.75 -17.65
CA CYS A 480 -14.85 -12.86 -16.72
C CYS A 480 -16.10 -13.77 -16.72
N ALA A 481 -17.21 -13.35 -17.33
CA ALA A 481 -18.40 -14.20 -17.49
C ALA A 481 -18.21 -15.33 -18.53
N VAL A 482 -17.15 -15.26 -19.35
CA VAL A 482 -16.82 -16.25 -20.40
C VAL A 482 -15.44 -16.84 -20.14
N THR A 483 -15.20 -17.35 -18.94
CA THR A 483 -14.01 -18.15 -18.64
C THR A 483 -13.96 -19.34 -19.58
N PHE A 484 -13.01 -19.33 -20.53
CA PHE A 484 -12.39 -20.40 -21.34
C PHE A 484 -11.99 -19.93 -22.76
N HIS A 485 -12.48 -18.77 -23.24
CA HIS A 485 -12.22 -18.29 -24.61
C HIS A 485 -11.46 -16.96 -24.78
N GLN A 486 -11.34 -16.13 -23.75
CA GLN A 486 -10.55 -14.89 -23.84
C GLN A 486 -9.08 -15.09 -23.48
N ASP A 487 -8.23 -14.24 -24.06
CA ASP A 487 -6.81 -14.22 -23.74
C ASP A 487 -6.61 -13.65 -22.33
N ILE A 488 -6.39 -14.54 -21.35
CA ILE A 488 -6.13 -14.17 -19.96
C ILE A 488 -4.93 -13.21 -19.80
N HIS A 489 -4.02 -13.16 -20.78
CA HIS A 489 -2.93 -12.18 -20.77
C HIS A 489 -3.46 -10.76 -21.02
N GLN A 490 -4.40 -10.59 -21.96
CA GLN A 490 -5.07 -9.30 -22.18
C GLN A 490 -5.82 -8.85 -20.92
N VAL A 491 -6.41 -9.77 -20.17
CA VAL A 491 -7.05 -9.48 -18.87
C VAL A 491 -6.02 -8.96 -17.84
N GLN A 492 -4.83 -9.57 -17.75
CA GLN A 492 -3.75 -9.08 -16.89
C GLN A 492 -3.32 -7.66 -17.31
N GLU A 493 -3.09 -7.44 -18.60
CA GLU A 493 -2.69 -6.13 -19.13
C GLU A 493 -3.73 -5.04 -18.84
N MET A 494 -5.01 -5.34 -19.08
CA MET A 494 -6.11 -4.42 -18.79
C MET A 494 -6.27 -4.16 -17.28
N ARG A 495 -6.13 -5.17 -16.43
CA ARG A 495 -6.16 -5.01 -14.96
C ARG A 495 -5.03 -4.11 -14.47
N LEU A 496 -3.83 -4.28 -14.98
CA LEU A 496 -2.68 -3.45 -14.60
C LEU A 496 -2.83 -2.02 -15.13
N ALA A 497 -3.35 -1.83 -16.35
CA ALA A 497 -3.68 -0.51 -16.87
C ALA A 497 -4.76 0.19 -16.03
N GLU A 498 -5.81 -0.54 -15.62
CA GLU A 498 -6.87 -0.06 -14.73
C GLU A 498 -6.33 0.42 -13.39
N ILE A 499 -5.39 -0.32 -12.79
CA ILE A 499 -4.73 0.07 -11.53
C ILE A 499 -3.85 1.31 -11.73
N LEU A 500 -3.06 1.38 -12.80
CA LEU A 500 -2.16 2.50 -13.08
C LEU A 500 -2.92 3.80 -13.43
N LEU A 501 -4.13 3.71 -13.98
CA LEU A 501 -5.00 4.87 -14.18
C LEU A 501 -5.36 5.55 -12.84
N ASP A 502 -5.49 4.79 -11.76
CA ASP A 502 -5.73 5.39 -10.44
C ASP A 502 -4.52 6.18 -9.92
N ASP A 503 -3.30 5.75 -10.22
CA ASP A 503 -2.09 6.51 -9.85
C ASP A 503 -2.04 7.83 -10.62
N VAL A 504 -2.42 7.81 -11.90
CA VAL A 504 -2.54 9.04 -12.69
C VAL A 504 -3.63 9.95 -12.12
N ALA A 505 -4.80 9.40 -11.77
CA ALA A 505 -5.87 10.17 -11.16
C ALA A 505 -5.41 10.84 -9.85
N PHE A 506 -4.67 10.11 -9.00
CA PHE A 506 -4.10 10.67 -7.77
C PHE A 506 -3.16 11.85 -8.04
N VAL A 507 -2.24 11.72 -9.02
CA VAL A 507 -1.32 12.81 -9.40
C VAL A 507 -2.08 14.02 -9.97
N LEU A 508 -3.10 13.79 -10.80
CA LEU A 508 -3.92 14.85 -11.37
C LEU A 508 -4.71 15.60 -10.29
N LEU A 509 -5.29 14.87 -9.33
CA LEU A 509 -6.01 15.45 -8.19
C LEU A 509 -5.07 16.28 -7.32
N SER A 510 -3.90 15.74 -6.96
CA SER A 510 -2.90 16.43 -6.13
C SER A 510 -2.41 17.72 -6.79
N ARG A 511 -2.18 17.70 -8.11
CA ARG A 511 -1.80 18.91 -8.86
C ARG A 511 -2.93 19.91 -8.99
N SER A 512 -4.17 19.44 -9.12
CA SER A 512 -5.35 20.30 -9.18
C SER A 512 -5.54 21.01 -7.84
N GLU A 513 -5.41 20.28 -6.72
CA GLU A 513 -5.42 20.81 -5.35
C GLU A 513 -4.39 21.93 -5.17
N ALA A 514 -3.13 21.70 -5.57
CA ALA A 514 -2.08 22.70 -5.47
C ALA A 514 -2.36 23.98 -6.30
N LEU A 515 -3.03 23.86 -7.45
CA LEU A 515 -3.46 25.03 -8.25
C LEU A 515 -4.66 25.73 -7.63
N PHE A 516 -5.58 24.98 -7.02
CA PHE A 516 -6.72 25.53 -6.31
C PHE A 516 -6.26 26.40 -5.13
N GLU A 517 -5.27 25.96 -4.36
CA GLU A 517 -4.72 26.78 -3.25
C GLU A 517 -4.12 28.11 -3.72
N GLN A 518 -3.68 28.20 -4.98
CA GLN A 518 -3.04 29.40 -5.53
C GLN A 518 -4.03 30.44 -6.08
N GLU A 519 -5.28 30.07 -6.42
CA GLU A 519 -6.28 30.97 -7.00
C GLU A 519 -7.61 31.04 -6.21
N PRO A 520 -7.61 31.55 -4.96
CA PRO A 520 -8.76 31.58 -4.01
C PRO A 520 -10.07 32.23 -4.53
N ASN A 521 -10.01 32.98 -5.64
CA ASN A 521 -11.12 33.77 -6.20
C ASN A 521 -11.68 33.24 -7.53
N SER A 522 -11.21 32.09 -8.02
CA SER A 522 -11.75 31.49 -9.25
C SER A 522 -13.16 30.94 -9.01
N LYS A 523 -13.98 30.78 -10.06
CA LYS A 523 -15.39 30.35 -9.93
C LYS A 523 -15.51 28.87 -9.56
N TRP A 524 -15.30 28.59 -8.28
CA TRP A 524 -15.24 27.29 -7.62
C TRP A 524 -16.37 26.31 -7.97
N ALA A 525 -17.60 26.82 -8.05
CA ALA A 525 -18.77 25.98 -8.30
C ALA A 525 -18.84 25.48 -9.75
N GLU A 526 -18.42 26.30 -10.72
CA GLU A 526 -18.50 25.98 -12.16
C GLU A 526 -17.43 24.96 -12.61
N ALA A 527 -16.38 24.74 -11.83
CA ALA A 527 -15.31 23.77 -12.14
C ALA A 527 -15.48 22.41 -11.45
N LEU A 528 -16.32 22.35 -10.41
CA LEU A 528 -16.66 21.13 -9.66
C LEU A 528 -17.95 20.47 -10.16
N GLU A 529 -18.89 21.26 -10.70
CA GLU A 529 -19.99 20.76 -11.54
C GLU A 529 -19.49 20.29 -12.91
#